data_AF-A0A4D8R2R2-F1
#
_entry.id   AF-A0A4D8R2R2-F1
#
_cell.length_a   1.000
_cell.length_b   1.000
_cell.length_c   1.000
_cell.angle_alpha   90.00
_cell.angle_beta   90.00
_cell.angle_gamma   90.00
#
_symmetry.space_group_name_H-M   'P 1'
#
loop_
_entity.id
_entity.type
_entity.pdbx_description
1 polymer ?
#
loop_
_entity_poly.entity_id
_entity_poly.type
_entity_poly.pdbx_seq_one_letter_code
_entity_poly.pdbx_strand_id
1 'polypeptide(L)'
;MATVVMMKHPQTGLTKKGFVGFSWTTLFFGGFPALFRGDWVIGLVLIILSVVTWGIAGIIAAFLYNKHYTTKLIEGGYQFADTEALNTIARAKLGVGTASVAPSLS
;
A
#
# COMPACT_ATOMS: atom_id res chain seq x y z
N MET A 1 6.51 6.31 10.99
CA MET A 1 6.14 4.91 11.26
C MET A 1 5.01 4.45 10.33
N ALA A 2 4.93 3.14 10.06
CA ALA A 2 3.85 2.55 9.28
C ALA A 2 2.50 2.77 9.97
N THR A 3 1.51 3.26 9.23
CA THR A 3 0.12 3.35 9.68
C THR A 3 -0.72 2.39 8.84
N VAL A 4 -1.54 1.58 9.50
CA VAL A 4 -2.49 0.68 8.83
C VAL A 4 -3.79 1.44 8.59
N VAL A 5 -4.40 1.22 7.43
CA VAL A 5 -5.73 1.75 7.10
C VAL A 5 -6.56 0.62 6.48
N MET A 6 -7.78 0.42 6.99
CA MET A 6 -8.69 -0.56 6.40
C MET A 6 -9.22 -0.07 5.05
N MET A 7 -9.26 -0.99 4.09
CA MET A 7 -9.79 -0.73 2.75
C MET A 7 -10.82 -1.80 2.40
N LYS A 8 -11.85 -1.41 1.65
CA LYS A 8 -12.93 -2.29 1.22
C LYS A 8 -13.25 -2.08 -0.25
N HIS A 9 -13.40 -3.17 -0.99
CA HIS A 9 -13.90 -3.12 -2.36
C HIS A 9 -15.44 -3.05 -2.33
N PRO A 10 -16.08 -2.02 -2.91
CA PRO A 10 -17.51 -1.78 -2.74
C PRO A 10 -18.39 -2.85 -3.39
N GLN A 11 -17.98 -3.41 -4.53
CA GLN A 11 -18.79 -4.39 -5.28
C GLN A 11 -18.67 -5.82 -4.74
N THR A 12 -17.52 -6.18 -4.15
CA THR A 12 -17.25 -7.57 -3.70
C THR A 12 -17.28 -7.70 -2.18
N GLY A 13 -17.28 -6.58 -1.46
CA GLY A 13 -17.21 -6.56 0.00
C GLY A 13 -15.85 -6.94 0.58
N LEU A 14 -14.87 -7.34 -0.25
CA LEU A 14 -13.56 -7.79 0.20
C LEU A 14 -12.83 -6.68 0.96
N THR A 15 -12.30 -7.02 2.13
CA THR A 15 -11.50 -6.10 2.94
C THR A 15 -10.02 -6.44 2.85
N LYS A 16 -9.19 -5.41 2.79
CA LYS A 16 -7.73 -5.52 2.81
C LYS A 16 -7.14 -4.45 3.71
N LYS A 17 -5.99 -4.73 4.31
CA LYS A 17 -5.19 -3.74 5.02
C LYS A 17 -4.33 -2.99 4.01
N GLY A 18 -4.48 -1.67 3.96
CA GLY A 18 -3.53 -0.74 3.35
C GLY A 18 -2.50 -0.27 4.37
N PHE A 19 -1.37 0.26 3.87
CA PHE A 19 -0.26 0.74 4.68
C PHE A 19 0.29 2.07 4.13
N VAL A 20 0.56 3.03 5.01
CA VAL A 20 1.18 4.31 4.64
C VAL A 20 2.37 4.65 5.53
N GLY A 21 3.35 5.38 5.00
CA GLY A 21 4.60 5.69 5.68
C GLY A 21 5.64 4.57 5.59
N PHE A 22 6.73 4.71 6.34
CA PHE A 22 7.90 3.83 6.28
C PHE A 22 7.58 2.35 6.60
N SER A 23 8.10 1.43 5.78
CA SER A 23 7.90 -0.02 5.89
C SER A 23 9.08 -0.73 6.56
N TRP A 24 8.95 -0.99 7.86
CA TRP A 24 9.94 -1.77 8.62
C TRP A 24 10.13 -3.18 8.09
N THR A 25 9.05 -3.81 7.64
CA THR A 25 9.11 -5.18 7.11
C THR A 25 9.86 -5.21 5.77
N THR A 26 9.68 -4.20 4.91
CA THR A 26 10.46 -4.10 3.67
C THR A 26 11.93 -3.80 3.93
N LEU A 27 12.25 -3.01 4.97
CA LEU A 27 13.64 -2.71 5.34
C LEU A 27 14.42 -3.99 5.65
N PHE A 28 13.88 -4.86 6.50
CA PHE A 28 14.59 -6.06 6.97
C PHE A 28 14.42 -7.29 6.08
N PHE A 29 13.34 -7.35 5.29
CA PHE A 29 13.00 -8.54 4.49
C PHE A 29 12.89 -8.25 2.99
N GLY A 30 13.32 -7.08 2.52
CA GLY A 30 13.28 -6.72 1.10
C GLY A 30 11.88 -6.92 0.50
N GLY A 31 11.79 -7.81 -0.50
CA GLY A 31 10.55 -8.10 -1.22
C GLY A 31 9.62 -9.16 -0.60
N PHE A 32 10.01 -9.89 0.47
CA PHE A 32 9.15 -10.92 1.06
C PHE A 32 7.76 -10.41 1.52
N PRO A 33 7.64 -9.24 2.18
CA PRO A 33 6.34 -8.69 2.54
C PRO A 33 5.43 -8.44 1.34
N ALA A 34 6.01 -8.16 0.17
CA ALA A 34 5.24 -7.93 -1.04
C ALA A 34 4.64 -9.22 -1.59
N LEU A 35 5.40 -10.32 -1.55
CA LEU A 35 4.90 -11.65 -1.92
C LEU A 35 3.71 -12.07 -1.04
N PHE A 36 3.83 -11.90 0.28
CA PHE A 36 2.73 -12.23 1.21
C PHE A 36 1.48 -11.36 1.03
N ARG A 37 1.62 -10.17 0.43
CA ARG A 37 0.51 -9.27 0.11
C ARG A 37 -0.09 -9.54 -1.27
N GLY A 38 0.43 -10.53 -2.01
CA GLY A 38 -0.01 -10.87 -3.37
C GLY A 38 0.59 -9.99 -4.46
N ASP A 39 1.61 -9.20 -4.15
CA ASP A 39 2.32 -8.35 -5.11
C ASP A 39 3.60 -9.06 -5.61
N TRP A 40 3.37 -10.15 -6.33
CA TRP A 40 4.40 -11.12 -6.70
C TRP A 40 5.53 -10.53 -7.55
N VAL A 41 5.19 -9.69 -8.52
CA VAL A 41 6.17 -9.07 -9.44
C VAL A 41 7.11 -8.16 -8.66
N ILE A 42 6.56 -7.22 -7.89
CA ILE A 42 7.36 -6.29 -7.09
C ILE A 42 8.15 -7.03 -6.01
N GLY A 43 7.56 -8.04 -5.38
CA GLY A 43 8.27 -8.85 -4.39
C GLY A 43 9.48 -9.57 -4.96
N LEU A 44 9.35 -10.20 -6.13
CA LEU A 44 10.48 -10.87 -6.77
C LEU A 44 11.57 -9.88 -7.18
N VAL A 45 11.19 -8.75 -7.79
CA VAL A 45 12.13 -7.69 -8.18
C VAL A 45 12.88 -7.16 -6.96
N LEU A 46 12.18 -6.85 -5.86
CA LEU A 46 12.81 -6.35 -4.64
C LEU A 46 13.72 -7.39 -3.98
N ILE A 47 13.41 -8.68 -4.04
CA ILE A 47 14.32 -9.74 -3.56
C ILE A 47 15.61 -9.75 -4.36
N ILE A 48 15.52 -9.76 -5.71
CA ILE A 48 16.70 -9.75 -6.57
C ILE A 48 17.54 -8.50 -6.33
N LEU A 49 16.91 -7.33 -6.29
CA LEU A 49 17.60 -6.07 -6.01
C LEU A 49 18.24 -6.06 -4.63
N SER A 50 17.55 -6.54 -3.60
CA SER A 50 18.11 -6.67 -2.25
C SER A 50 19.35 -7.57 -2.22
N VAL A 51 19.37 -8.67 -2.98
CA VAL A 51 20.56 -9.55 -3.06
C VAL A 51 21.71 -8.86 -3.81
N VAL A 52 21.43 -8.32 -5.00
CA VAL A 52 22.46 -7.69 -5.86
C VAL A 52 23.07 -6.44 -5.22
N THR A 53 22.27 -5.68 -4.47
CA THR A 53 22.71 -4.44 -3.81
C THR A 53 23.11 -4.64 -2.34
N TRP A 54 23.21 -5.88 -1.87
CA TRP A 54 23.54 -6.19 -0.48
C TRP A 54 22.65 -5.45 0.54
N GLY A 55 21.34 -5.42 0.27
CA GLY A 55 20.32 -4.85 1.14
C GLY A 55 20.06 -3.35 0.95
N ILE A 56 20.91 -2.61 0.20
CA ILE A 56 20.73 -1.17 -0.01
C ILE A 56 19.40 -0.85 -0.70
N ALA A 57 18.99 -1.65 -1.69
CA ALA A 57 17.68 -1.49 -2.33
C ALA A 57 16.52 -1.63 -1.34
N GLY A 58 16.66 -2.44 -0.29
CA GLY A 58 15.68 -2.60 0.78
C GLY A 58 15.45 -1.31 1.58
N ILE A 59 16.52 -0.52 1.80
CA ILE A 59 16.44 0.78 2.47
C ILE A 59 15.59 1.75 1.67
N ILE A 60 15.84 1.87 0.37
CA ILE A 60 15.07 2.75 -0.53
C ILE A 60 13.62 2.24 -0.62
N ALA A 61 13.45 0.94 -0.84
CA ALA A 61 12.13 0.31 -0.95
C ALA A 61 11.28 0.49 0.31
N ALA A 62 11.88 0.56 1.50
CA ALA A 62 11.17 0.79 2.75
C ALA A 62 10.40 2.11 2.78
N PHE A 63 10.87 3.15 2.08
CA PHE A 63 10.16 4.42 1.95
C PHE A 63 9.02 4.38 0.92
N LEU A 64 9.13 3.53 -0.10
CA LEU A 64 8.26 3.55 -1.27
C LEU A 64 7.17 2.47 -1.24
N TYR A 65 7.48 1.28 -0.71
CA TYR A 65 6.66 0.08 -0.94
C TYR A 65 5.26 0.18 -0.34
N ASN A 66 5.10 0.71 0.87
CA ASN A 66 3.78 0.88 1.48
C ASN A 66 2.87 1.80 0.64
N LYS A 67 3.41 2.92 0.15
CA LYS A 67 2.69 3.83 -0.75
C LYS A 67 2.31 3.10 -2.04
N HIS A 68 3.26 2.39 -2.66
CA HIS A 68 3.01 1.61 -3.87
C HIS A 68 1.88 0.61 -3.68
N TYR A 69 1.98 -0.24 -2.66
CA TYR A 69 1.00 -1.29 -2.40
C TYR A 69 -0.41 -0.74 -2.16
N THR A 70 -0.54 0.32 -1.35
CA THR A 70 -1.85 0.92 -1.07
C THR A 70 -2.42 1.66 -2.28
N THR A 71 -1.57 2.27 -3.10
CA THR A 71 -2.00 2.86 -4.38
C THR A 71 -2.54 1.79 -5.32
N LYS A 72 -1.87 0.62 -5.42
CA LYS A 72 -2.37 -0.53 -6.17
C LYS A 72 -3.75 -1.01 -5.71
N LEU A 73 -4.03 -0.95 -4.41
CA LEU A 73 -5.37 -1.28 -3.90
C LEU A 73 -6.41 -0.26 -4.39
N ILE A 74 -6.10 1.04 -4.36
CA ILE A 74 -6.98 2.10 -4.86
C ILE A 74 -7.24 1.93 -6.36
N GLU A 75 -6.19 1.69 -7.15
CA GLU A 75 -6.29 1.39 -8.59
C GLU A 75 -7.13 0.13 -8.86
N GLY A 76 -7.08 -0.85 -7.96
CA GLY A 76 -7.92 -2.05 -7.96
C GLY A 76 -9.35 -1.83 -7.43
N GLY A 77 -9.79 -0.59 -7.24
CA GLY A 77 -11.15 -0.24 -6.85
C GLY A 77 -11.44 -0.28 -5.34
N TYR A 78 -10.43 -0.50 -4.50
CA TYR A 78 -10.61 -0.44 -3.05
C TYR A 78 -10.75 1.01 -2.57
N GLN A 79 -11.68 1.22 -1.64
CA GLN A 79 -11.90 2.51 -0.99
C GLN A 79 -11.49 2.44 0.48
N PHE A 80 -11.12 3.58 1.07
CA PHE A 80 -10.85 3.68 2.50
C PHE A 80 -12.12 3.38 3.31
N ALA A 81 -12.00 2.49 4.29
CA ALA A 81 -13.11 1.96 5.08
C ALA A 81 -12.75 1.89 6.58
N ASP A 82 -11.88 2.79 7.04
CA ASP A 82 -11.47 2.92 8.44
C ASP A 82 -12.12 4.15 9.10
N THR A 83 -11.72 4.48 10.32
CA THR A 83 -12.06 5.74 10.98
C THR A 83 -11.68 6.94 10.13
N GLU A 84 -12.47 8.01 10.20
CA GLU A 84 -12.23 9.23 9.41
C GLU A 84 -10.84 9.84 9.65
N ALA A 85 -10.35 9.77 10.90
CA ALA A 85 -9.00 10.20 11.26
C ALA A 85 -7.93 9.42 10.49
N LEU A 86 -8.01 8.08 10.47
CA LEU A 86 -7.04 7.24 9.75
C LEU A 86 -7.15 7.39 8.23
N ASN A 87 -8.37 7.51 7.71
CA ASN A 87 -8.59 7.74 6.28
C ASN A 87 -7.98 9.08 5.83
N THR A 88 -8.11 10.12 6.63
CA THR A 88 -7.52 11.45 6.36
C THR A 88 -5.99 11.39 6.37
N ILE A 89 -5.40 10.73 7.36
CA ILE A 89 -3.94 10.53 7.43
C ILE A 89 -3.44 9.73 6.21
N ALA A 90 -4.16 8.68 5.82
CA ALA A 90 -3.79 7.86 4.67
C ALA A 90 -3.85 8.65 3.37
N ARG A 91 -4.93 9.40 3.13
CA ARG A 91 -5.08 10.29 1.96
C ARG A 91 -3.94 11.29 1.87
N ALA A 92 -3.62 11.98 2.97
CA ALA A 92 -2.53 12.95 3.03
C ALA A 92 -1.17 12.32 2.68
N LYS A 93 -0.86 11.15 3.25
CA LYS A 93 0.42 10.46 2.99
C LYS A 93 0.53 9.88 1.57
N LEU A 94 -0.60 9.55 0.94
CA LEU A 94 -0.64 9.01 -0.41
C LEU A 94 -0.69 10.11 -1.48
N GLY A 95 -1.12 11.32 -1.12
CA GLY A 95 -1.38 12.41 -2.06
C GLY A 95 -2.66 12.22 -2.86
N VAL A 96 -3.64 11.50 -2.30
CA VAL A 96 -4.91 11.19 -2.96
C VAL A 96 -5.98 12.13 -2.41
N GLY A 97 -6.59 12.92 -3.29
CA GLY A 97 -7.68 13.83 -2.94
C GLY A 97 -8.97 13.09 -2.57
N THR A 98 -9.93 13.81 -1.99
CA THR A 98 -11.31 13.32 -1.86
C THR A 98 -11.96 13.39 -3.24
N ALA A 99 -11.73 12.40 -4.11
CA ALA A 99 -12.52 12.28 -5.31
C ALA A 99 -13.98 12.13 -4.87
N SER A 100 -14.82 13.11 -5.20
CA SER A 100 -16.25 13.02 -4.95
C SER A 100 -16.76 11.79 -5.68
N VAL A 101 -17.49 10.95 -4.95
CA VAL A 101 -18.37 9.97 -5.59
C VAL A 101 -19.32 10.82 -6.43
N ALA A 102 -19.13 10.82 -7.75
CA ALA A 102 -20.12 11.40 -8.65
C ALA A 102 -21.44 10.68 -8.34
N PRO A 103 -22.53 11.40 -8.03
CA PRO A 103 -23.79 10.76 -7.69
C PRO A 103 -24.19 9.92 -8.90
N SER A 104 -24.33 8.62 -8.72
CA SER A 104 -24.92 7.75 -9.71
C SER A 104 -26.31 8.29 -9.99
N LEU A 105 -26.49 8.90 -11.16
CA LEU A 105 -27.79 9.32 -11.64
C LEU A 105 -28.67 8.07 -11.69
N SER A 106 -29.77 8.15 -10.94
CA SER A 106 -30.87 7.19 -10.83
C SER A 106 -31.50 6.87 -12.17
#